data_AF-A0AAJ2MJG9-F1
#
_entry.id   AF-A0AAJ2MJG9-F1
#
_cell.length_a   1.000
_cell.length_b   1.000
_cell.length_c   1.000
_cell.angle_alpha   90.00
_cell.angle_beta   90.00
_cell.angle_gamma   90.00
#
_symmetry.space_group_name_H-M   'P 1'
#
loop_
_entity.id
_entity.type
_entity.pdbx_description
1 polymer ?
#
loop_
_entity_poly.entity_id
_entity_poly.type
_entity_poly.pdbx_seq_one_letter_code
_entity_poly.pdbx_strand_id
1 'polypeptide(L)'
;MLILWAIIGIVSLKWYNKDFANKADNRHFYQSANRIDNKEDFDYLLDTGGGRSIVQADLSAVDSVSLPQVNTEKKYASITAKYQEYLPHIETYTETHTDSKGNVTTEVKTRTVWEWENVGKDHKEAKTLSFFGHDYSSKMFMLEKYEEDIPVKDIIKGSKETGNKQYTRRDKRTIWYGVPAKFGTTFYVDLTDNGLKPIQFPNQNRDKQIRLHKNQPIKVFLQDELESNTPHPVIWTIITIVIMIAVGVIGFVFYSEAY
;
A
#
# COMPACT_ATOMS: atom_id res chain seq x y z
N MET A 1 7.92 32.89 -24.53
CA MET A 1 8.77 31.82 -23.97
C MET A 1 9.18 32.10 -22.52
N LEU A 2 9.98 33.13 -22.20
CA LEU A 2 10.45 33.42 -20.82
C LEU A 2 9.34 33.50 -19.74
N ILE A 3 8.18 34.10 -20.08
CA ILE A 3 7.02 34.19 -19.17
C ILE A 3 6.48 32.80 -18.81
N LEU A 4 6.47 31.86 -19.76
CA LEU A 4 6.00 30.49 -19.53
C LEU A 4 6.93 29.73 -18.57
N TRP A 5 8.25 29.88 -18.75
CA TRP A 5 9.26 29.33 -17.85
C TRP A 5 9.14 29.87 -16.43
N ALA A 6 8.90 31.18 -16.29
CA ALA A 6 8.63 31.80 -15.00
C ALA A 6 7.36 31.25 -14.33
N ILE A 7 6.27 31.04 -15.09
CA ILE A 7 5.03 30.44 -14.57
C ILE A 7 5.28 29.00 -14.09
N ILE A 8 5.97 28.17 -14.88
CA ILE A 8 6.31 26.79 -14.50
C ILE A 8 7.16 26.77 -13.21
N GLY A 9 8.15 27.66 -13.10
CA GLY A 9 8.98 27.79 -11.90
C GLY A 9 8.17 28.16 -10.66
N ILE A 10 7.26 29.13 -10.77
CA ILE A 10 6.38 29.57 -9.66
C ILE A 10 5.43 28.45 -9.23
N VAL A 11 4.81 27.74 -10.18
CA VAL A 11 3.92 26.61 -9.88
C VAL A 11 4.71 25.50 -9.19
N SER A 12 5.87 25.14 -9.73
CA SER A 12 6.72 24.08 -9.16
C SER A 12 7.18 24.43 -7.74
N LEU A 13 7.52 25.69 -7.47
CA LEU A 13 7.85 26.16 -6.13
C LEU A 13 6.68 26.06 -5.15
N LYS A 14 5.45 26.41 -5.60
CA LYS A 14 4.24 26.25 -4.77
C LYS A 14 3.97 24.79 -4.43
N TRP A 15 4.14 23.89 -5.39
CA TRP A 15 3.96 22.45 -5.18
C TRP A 15 5.04 21.90 -4.24
N TYR A 16 6.30 22.27 -4.44
CA TYR A 16 7.39 21.93 -3.53
C TYR A 16 7.12 22.41 -2.10
N ASN A 17 6.73 23.67 -1.91
CA ASN A 17 6.45 24.21 -0.57
C ASN A 17 5.29 23.48 0.11
N LYS A 18 4.26 23.09 -0.65
CA LYS A 18 3.14 22.30 -0.13
C LYS A 18 3.58 20.89 0.27
N ASP A 19 4.37 20.21 -0.56
CA ASP A 19 4.95 18.89 -0.24
C ASP A 19 5.86 18.97 0.99
N PHE A 20 6.74 19.97 1.03
CA PHE A 20 7.63 20.24 2.17
C PHE A 20 6.85 20.44 3.47
N ALA A 21 5.82 21.30 3.46
CA ALA A 21 4.99 21.55 4.63
C ALA A 21 4.29 20.27 5.10
N ASN A 22 3.65 19.53 4.18
CA ASN A 22 2.99 18.26 4.49
C ASN A 22 3.95 17.24 5.13
N LYS A 23 5.16 17.10 4.55
CA LYS A 23 6.20 16.21 5.04
C LYS A 23 6.75 16.64 6.40
N ALA A 24 6.98 17.93 6.61
CA ALA A 24 7.42 18.47 7.89
C ALA A 24 6.36 18.27 8.98
N ASP A 25 5.09 18.46 8.68
CA ASP A 25 3.98 18.22 9.59
C ASP A 25 3.89 16.74 9.98
N ASN A 26 3.96 15.82 9.01
CA ASN A 26 4.00 14.37 9.27
C ASN A 26 5.21 13.97 10.12
N ARG A 27 6.37 14.57 9.87
CA ARG A 27 7.58 14.31 10.65
C ARG A 27 7.39 14.74 12.10
N HIS A 28 6.88 15.94 12.34
CA HIS A 28 6.54 16.42 13.69
C HIS A 28 5.50 15.52 14.37
N PHE A 29 4.52 15.04 13.60
CA PHE A 29 3.52 14.10 14.07
C PHE A 29 4.17 12.81 14.63
N TYR A 30 5.08 12.18 13.88
CA TYR A 30 5.75 10.96 14.34
C TYR A 30 6.70 11.18 15.52
N GLN A 31 7.41 12.31 15.53
CA GLN A 31 8.38 12.61 16.61
C GLN A 31 7.72 12.87 17.96
N SER A 32 6.48 13.35 17.97
CA SER A 32 5.73 13.69 19.18
C SER A 32 4.90 12.52 19.73
N ALA A 33 4.83 11.40 19.02
CA ALA A 33 4.04 10.24 19.46
C ALA A 33 4.72 9.50 20.63
N ASN A 34 3.90 9.05 21.59
CA ASN A 34 4.37 8.15 22.65
C ASN A 34 4.84 6.84 22.05
N ARG A 35 5.75 6.15 22.76
CA ARG A 35 6.32 4.88 22.32
C ARG A 35 5.92 3.83 23.33
N ILE A 36 5.17 2.83 22.88
CA ILE A 36 4.54 1.83 23.74
C ILE A 36 4.93 0.45 23.22
N ASP A 37 5.65 -0.31 24.04
CA ASP A 37 6.03 -1.69 23.77
C ASP A 37 5.61 -2.66 24.88
N ASN A 38 4.92 -2.16 25.90
CA ASN A 38 4.46 -2.92 27.07
C ASN A 38 3.02 -2.54 27.45
N LYS A 39 2.39 -3.42 28.24
CA LYS A 39 0.99 -3.31 28.63
C LYS A 39 0.76 -2.16 29.62
N GLU A 40 1.68 -1.97 30.55
CA GLU A 40 1.56 -0.98 31.62
C GLU A 40 1.47 0.45 31.05
N ASP A 41 2.37 0.78 30.12
CA ASP A 41 2.36 2.07 29.43
C ASP A 41 1.13 2.24 28.53
N PHE A 42 0.70 1.15 27.88
CA PHE A 42 -0.51 1.16 27.06
C PHE A 42 -1.75 1.48 27.90
N ASP A 43 -1.94 0.77 29.01
CA ASP A 43 -3.08 0.96 29.90
C ASP A 43 -3.08 2.37 30.50
N TYR A 44 -1.92 2.84 30.97
CA TYR A 44 -1.80 4.19 31.51
C TYR A 44 -2.18 5.26 30.48
N LEU A 45 -1.68 5.15 29.24
CA LEU A 45 -1.99 6.12 28.19
C LEU A 45 -3.41 5.97 27.65
N LEU A 46 -4.00 4.77 27.69
CA LEU A 46 -5.40 4.57 27.37
C LEU A 46 -6.30 5.24 28.43
N ASP A 47 -6.01 5.05 29.72
CA ASP A 47 -6.82 5.57 30.82
C ASP A 47 -6.71 7.09 30.98
N THR A 48 -5.52 7.64 30.74
CA THR A 48 -5.25 9.08 30.87
C THR A 48 -5.55 9.88 29.60
N GLY A 49 -5.92 9.21 28.51
CA GLY A 49 -6.10 9.88 27.23
C GLY A 49 -4.79 10.42 26.65
N GLY A 50 -3.70 9.67 26.81
CA GLY A 50 -2.30 10.02 26.51
C GLY A 50 -1.99 10.40 25.07
N GLY A 51 -2.99 10.43 24.20
CA GLY A 51 -2.88 10.98 22.86
C GLY A 51 -2.24 10.04 21.85
N ARG A 52 -1.52 10.62 20.90
CA ARG A 52 -0.95 9.90 19.75
C ARG A 52 0.18 8.99 20.20
N SER A 53 0.12 7.74 19.77
CA SER A 53 1.02 6.70 20.25
C SER A 53 1.40 5.73 19.13
N ILE A 54 2.63 5.23 19.22
CA ILE A 54 3.19 4.16 18.42
C ILE A 54 3.21 2.93 19.31
N VAL A 55 2.47 1.91 18.90
CA VAL A 55 2.31 0.68 19.66
C VAL A 55 3.01 -0.44 18.91
N GLN A 56 3.95 -1.10 19.56
CA GLN A 56 4.48 -2.39 19.14
C GLN A 56 3.85 -3.45 20.04
N ALA A 57 3.09 -4.37 19.45
CA ALA A 57 2.38 -5.41 20.21
C ALA A 57 2.23 -6.71 19.41
N ASP A 58 2.03 -7.81 20.13
CA ASP A 58 1.57 -9.07 19.56
C ASP A 58 0.04 -9.13 19.60
N LEU A 59 -0.57 -9.23 18.43
CA LEU A 59 -2.02 -9.39 18.27
C LEU A 59 -2.34 -10.88 18.13
N SER A 60 -3.48 -11.27 18.67
CA SER A 60 -4.01 -12.63 18.57
C SER A 60 -5.49 -12.63 18.19
N ALA A 61 -5.89 -13.48 17.24
CA ALA A 61 -7.29 -13.67 16.89
C ALA A 61 -7.97 -14.57 17.92
N VAL A 62 -8.98 -14.04 18.62
CA VAL A 62 -9.75 -14.79 19.61
C VAL A 62 -10.59 -15.87 18.92
N ASP A 63 -11.23 -15.50 17.82
CA ASP A 63 -12.05 -16.38 16.98
C ASP A 63 -11.36 -16.67 15.65
N SER A 64 -10.18 -17.28 15.73
CA SER A 64 -9.37 -17.63 14.55
C SER A 64 -10.15 -18.46 13.51
N VAL A 65 -9.90 -18.17 12.24
CA VAL A 65 -10.66 -18.71 11.10
C VAL A 65 -9.85 -19.66 10.24
N SER A 66 -10.57 -20.46 9.44
CA SER A 66 -10.01 -21.27 8.36
C SER A 66 -11.04 -21.49 7.25
N LEU A 67 -10.54 -21.71 6.03
CA LEU A 67 -11.34 -22.00 4.86
C LEU A 67 -11.49 -23.53 4.68
N PRO A 68 -12.63 -24.03 4.16
CA PRO A 68 -12.85 -25.48 4.00
C PRO A 68 -11.79 -26.21 3.16
N GLN A 69 -11.14 -25.49 2.23
CA GLN A 69 -10.08 -25.99 1.38
C GLN A 69 -8.75 -26.22 2.14
N VAL A 70 -8.58 -25.60 3.31
CA VAL A 70 -7.41 -25.77 4.18
C VAL A 70 -7.57 -27.09 4.93
N ASN A 71 -6.66 -28.03 4.70
CA ASN A 71 -6.69 -29.37 5.30
C ASN A 71 -5.59 -29.57 6.37
N THR A 72 -4.93 -28.49 6.78
CA THR A 72 -4.04 -28.44 7.94
C THR A 72 -4.75 -27.87 9.16
N GLU A 73 -4.15 -28.03 10.34
CA GLU A 73 -4.69 -27.49 11.59
C GLU A 73 -4.43 -25.99 11.75
N LYS A 74 -3.75 -25.34 10.78
CA LYS A 74 -3.42 -23.92 10.85
C LYS A 74 -4.68 -23.05 10.87
N LYS A 75 -4.63 -22.02 11.72
CA LYS A 75 -5.68 -21.01 11.86
C LYS A 75 -5.11 -19.63 11.59
N TYR A 76 -5.99 -18.72 11.19
CA TYR A 76 -5.62 -17.40 10.71
C TYR A 76 -6.49 -16.32 11.36
N ALA A 77 -5.97 -15.10 11.47
CA ALA A 77 -6.76 -13.92 11.76
C ALA A 77 -7.54 -13.47 10.51
N SER A 78 -6.94 -13.58 9.33
CA SER A 78 -7.58 -13.40 8.02
C SER A 78 -7.04 -14.44 7.04
N ILE A 79 -7.88 -14.98 6.17
CA ILE A 79 -7.43 -15.85 5.08
C ILE A 79 -8.25 -15.59 3.81
N THR A 80 -7.55 -15.47 2.70
CA THR A 80 -8.11 -15.19 1.38
C THR A 80 -7.61 -16.22 0.36
N ALA A 81 -8.54 -16.84 -0.35
CA ALA A 81 -8.29 -17.67 -1.53
C ALA A 81 -8.74 -16.90 -2.77
N LYS A 82 -7.81 -16.46 -3.61
CA LYS A 82 -8.11 -15.70 -4.83
C LYS A 82 -8.03 -16.60 -6.06
N TYR A 83 -9.16 -16.79 -6.73
CA TYR A 83 -9.29 -17.66 -7.90
C TYR A 83 -8.92 -16.89 -9.17
N GLN A 84 -8.00 -17.45 -9.96
CA GLN A 84 -7.59 -16.86 -11.24
C GLN A 84 -7.70 -17.83 -12.40
N GLU A 85 -8.14 -17.30 -13.54
CA GLU A 85 -8.19 -18.01 -14.82
C GLU A 85 -7.35 -17.27 -15.86
N TYR A 86 -6.68 -18.03 -16.73
CA TYR A 86 -5.87 -17.46 -17.81
C TYR A 86 -6.75 -17.19 -19.02
N LEU A 87 -7.12 -15.92 -19.23
CA LEU A 87 -8.10 -15.50 -20.22
C LEU A 87 -7.45 -14.62 -21.30
N PRO A 88 -7.92 -14.68 -22.56
CA PRO A 88 -7.44 -13.83 -23.62
C PRO A 88 -8.07 -12.42 -23.56
N HIS A 89 -7.24 -11.40 -23.76
CA HIS A 89 -7.63 -10.01 -23.98
C HIS A 89 -7.21 -9.58 -25.39
N ILE A 90 -8.03 -8.77 -26.06
CA ILE A 90 -7.70 -8.19 -27.36
C ILE A 90 -7.20 -6.77 -27.11
N GLU A 91 -5.90 -6.56 -27.36
CA GLU A 91 -5.30 -5.22 -27.30
C GLU A 91 -5.22 -4.61 -28.69
N THR A 92 -5.46 -3.30 -28.76
CA THR A 92 -5.27 -2.49 -29.97
C THR A 92 -4.00 -1.68 -29.82
N TYR A 93 -3.13 -1.70 -30.82
CA TYR A 93 -1.89 -0.93 -30.82
C TYR A 93 -1.65 -0.30 -32.20
N THR A 94 -0.86 0.77 -32.24
CA THR A 94 -0.55 1.52 -33.46
C THR A 94 0.89 1.25 -33.88
N GLU A 95 1.09 0.86 -35.14
CA GLU A 95 2.40 0.82 -35.76
C GLU A 95 2.55 2.03 -36.69
N THR A 96 3.65 2.75 -36.54
CA THR A 96 3.98 3.89 -37.39
C THR A 96 5.17 3.52 -38.27
N HIS A 97 4.98 3.66 -39.58
CA HIS A 97 6.00 3.41 -40.59
C HIS A 97 6.35 4.71 -41.30
N THR A 98 7.65 4.99 -41.42
CA THR A 98 8.16 6.10 -42.22
C THR A 98 8.85 5.52 -43.45
N ASP A 99 8.41 5.92 -44.64
CA ASP A 99 9.02 5.48 -45.88
C ASP A 99 10.36 6.20 -46.16
N SER A 100 11.10 5.75 -47.18
CA SER A 100 12.37 6.36 -47.59
C SER A 100 12.22 7.77 -48.18
N LYS A 101 10.99 8.27 -48.35
CA LYS A 101 10.65 9.62 -48.80
C LYS A 101 10.14 10.51 -47.67
N GLY A 102 10.09 10.02 -46.43
CA GLY A 102 9.67 10.77 -45.25
C GLY A 102 8.17 10.74 -44.98
N ASN A 103 7.36 9.98 -45.72
CA ASN A 103 5.92 9.87 -45.45
C ASN A 103 5.68 8.94 -44.26
N VAL A 104 4.88 9.43 -43.31
CA VAL A 104 4.50 8.68 -42.12
C VAL A 104 3.10 8.07 -42.30
N THR A 105 3.01 6.75 -42.19
CA THR A 105 1.73 6.01 -42.18
C THR A 105 1.54 5.36 -40.82
N THR A 106 0.33 5.42 -40.28
CA THR A 106 -0.01 4.77 -39.01
C THR A 106 -1.10 3.74 -39.25
N GLU A 107 -0.84 2.49 -38.86
CA GLU A 107 -1.78 1.38 -38.95
C GLU A 107 -2.23 0.96 -37.56
N VAL A 108 -3.53 0.70 -37.42
CA VAL A 108 -4.12 0.15 -36.18
C VAL A 108 -4.16 -1.37 -36.31
N LYS A 109 -3.48 -2.07 -35.40
CA LYS A 109 -3.43 -3.54 -35.33
C LYS A 109 -4.03 -4.04 -34.03
N THR A 110 -4.49 -5.29 -34.05
CA THR A 110 -4.99 -5.99 -32.86
C THR A 110 -4.15 -7.23 -32.60
N ARG A 111 -3.92 -7.56 -31.34
CA ARG A 111 -3.25 -8.79 -30.92
C ARG A 111 -3.98 -9.41 -29.72
N THR A 112 -3.93 -10.72 -29.62
CA THR A 112 -4.43 -11.43 -28.43
C THR A 112 -3.31 -11.55 -27.41
N VAL A 113 -3.49 -10.90 -26.27
CA VAL A 113 -2.64 -11.04 -25.07
C VAL A 113 -3.36 -11.95 -24.09
N TRP A 114 -2.61 -12.76 -23.35
CA TRP A 114 -3.21 -13.67 -22.37
C TRP A 114 -2.74 -13.29 -20.97
N GLU A 115 -3.70 -13.09 -20.08
CA GLU A 115 -3.44 -12.62 -18.73
C GLU A 115 -4.22 -13.42 -17.69
N TRP A 116 -3.72 -13.40 -16.45
CA TRP A 116 -4.38 -14.07 -15.33
C TRP A 116 -5.43 -13.14 -14.74
N GLU A 117 -6.69 -13.42 -15.02
CA GLU A 117 -7.83 -12.65 -14.54
C GLU A 117 -8.33 -13.18 -13.20
N ASN A 118 -8.76 -12.28 -12.32
CA ASN A 118 -9.39 -12.66 -11.05
C ASN A 118 -10.87 -12.98 -11.29
N VAL A 119 -11.25 -14.26 -11.13
CA VAL A 119 -12.62 -14.73 -11.37
C VAL A 119 -13.44 -14.86 -10.08
N GLY A 120 -12.81 -14.76 -8.91
CA GLY A 120 -13.50 -14.85 -7.63
C GLY A 120 -12.57 -14.90 -6.44
N LYS A 121 -13.14 -14.80 -5.25
CA LYS A 121 -12.40 -15.03 -4.00
C LYS A 121 -13.29 -15.61 -2.92
N ASP A 122 -12.70 -16.46 -2.08
CA ASP A 122 -13.24 -16.77 -0.77
C ASP A 122 -12.41 -16.04 0.28
N HIS A 123 -13.08 -15.49 1.28
CA HIS A 123 -12.43 -14.72 2.35
C HIS A 123 -13.12 -14.97 3.68
N LYS A 124 -12.32 -15.13 4.73
CA LYS A 124 -12.78 -15.17 6.12
C LYS A 124 -11.82 -14.39 7.00
N GLU A 125 -12.39 -13.72 7.99
CA GLU A 125 -11.67 -12.93 8.99
C GLU A 125 -12.25 -13.23 10.38
N ALA A 126 -11.39 -13.25 11.40
CA ALA A 126 -11.77 -13.24 12.80
C ALA A 126 -12.54 -11.95 13.11
N LYS A 127 -13.47 -11.96 14.07
CA LYS A 127 -14.22 -10.77 14.48
C LYS A 127 -13.51 -10.00 15.58
N THR A 128 -12.67 -10.67 16.36
CA THR A 128 -12.04 -10.12 17.55
C THR A 128 -10.55 -10.39 17.55
N LEU A 129 -9.77 -9.32 17.73
CA LEU A 129 -8.34 -9.36 17.99
C LEU A 129 -8.06 -8.93 19.42
N SER A 130 -7.13 -9.62 20.07
CA SER A 130 -6.70 -9.35 21.44
C SER A 130 -5.23 -8.97 21.47
N PHE A 131 -4.90 -7.89 22.16
CA PHE A 131 -3.53 -7.49 22.48
C PHE A 131 -3.50 -6.77 23.82
N PHE A 132 -2.39 -6.88 24.57
CA PHE A 132 -2.27 -6.32 25.92
C PHE A 132 -3.45 -6.65 26.86
N GLY A 133 -4.13 -7.78 26.65
CA GLY A 133 -5.28 -8.21 27.47
C GLY A 133 -6.60 -7.49 27.17
N HIS A 134 -6.66 -6.69 26.10
CA HIS A 134 -7.86 -6.01 25.64
C HIS A 134 -8.35 -6.60 24.32
N ASP A 135 -9.66 -6.73 24.19
CA ASP A 135 -10.32 -7.27 23.00
C ASP A 135 -10.93 -6.16 22.15
N TYR A 136 -10.58 -6.15 20.87
CA TYR A 136 -11.04 -5.17 19.90
C TYR A 136 -11.66 -5.85 18.68
N SER A 137 -12.61 -5.16 18.05
CA SER A 137 -13.16 -5.60 16.77
C SER A 137 -12.07 -5.62 15.70
N SER A 138 -11.92 -6.72 14.97
CA SER A 138 -10.97 -6.85 13.86
C SER A 138 -11.15 -5.76 12.82
N LYS A 139 -12.39 -5.30 12.62
CA LYS A 139 -12.76 -4.23 11.67
C LYS A 139 -12.12 -2.88 12.01
N MET A 140 -11.62 -2.70 13.23
CA MET A 140 -10.84 -1.52 13.59
C MET A 140 -9.46 -1.53 12.93
N PHE A 141 -8.97 -2.69 12.48
CA PHE A 141 -7.65 -2.86 11.90
C PHE A 141 -7.74 -3.16 10.41
N MET A 142 -6.77 -2.66 9.66
CA MET A 142 -6.70 -2.86 8.22
C MET A 142 -5.97 -4.18 7.88
N LEU A 143 -6.58 -5.32 8.24
CA LEU A 143 -5.98 -6.66 8.07
C LEU A 143 -5.70 -7.00 6.61
N GLU A 144 -6.52 -6.56 5.66
CA GLU A 144 -6.32 -6.82 4.22
C GLU A 144 -4.95 -6.32 3.72
N LYS A 145 -4.45 -5.19 4.24
CA LYS A 145 -3.13 -4.66 3.88
C LYS A 145 -1.98 -5.35 4.62
N TYR A 146 -2.30 -6.13 5.63
CA TYR A 146 -1.35 -6.91 6.42
C TYR A 146 -1.27 -8.37 5.97
N GLU A 147 -2.07 -8.78 4.98
CA GLU A 147 -2.03 -10.14 4.45
C GLU A 147 -0.69 -10.45 3.80
N GLU A 148 -0.14 -11.62 4.14
CA GLU A 148 1.09 -12.15 3.56
C GLU A 148 0.78 -13.36 2.68
N ASP A 149 1.71 -13.68 1.78
CA ASP A 149 1.67 -14.88 0.95
C ASP A 149 1.68 -16.13 1.85
N ILE A 150 0.65 -16.97 1.75
CA ILE A 150 0.62 -18.26 2.47
C ILE A 150 1.15 -19.36 1.55
N PRO A 151 2.26 -20.04 1.89
CA PRO A 151 2.72 -21.19 1.13
C PRO A 151 1.66 -22.28 1.07
N VAL A 152 1.39 -22.84 -0.12
CA VAL A 152 0.34 -23.86 -0.29
C VAL A 152 0.61 -25.09 0.56
N LYS A 153 1.86 -25.50 0.73
CA LYS A 153 2.26 -26.59 1.63
C LYS A 153 1.83 -26.41 3.09
N ASP A 154 1.61 -25.16 3.53
CA ASP A 154 1.22 -24.85 4.90
C ASP A 154 -0.28 -25.03 5.15
N ILE A 155 -1.08 -25.02 4.08
CA ILE A 155 -2.54 -25.12 4.11
C ILE A 155 -3.06 -26.41 3.46
N ILE A 156 -2.26 -27.04 2.61
CA ILE A 156 -2.57 -28.30 1.92
C ILE A 156 -1.46 -29.32 2.20
N LYS A 157 -1.76 -30.26 3.09
CA LYS A 157 -0.92 -31.39 3.47
C LYS A 157 -0.53 -32.21 2.24
N GLY A 158 0.76 -32.45 2.08
CA GLY A 158 1.31 -33.22 0.95
C GLY A 158 1.47 -32.45 -0.36
N SER A 159 1.14 -31.15 -0.39
CA SER A 159 1.42 -30.31 -1.55
C SER A 159 2.93 -30.17 -1.77
N LYS A 160 3.35 -30.21 -3.04
CA LYS A 160 4.73 -29.94 -3.48
C LYS A 160 4.97 -28.48 -3.82
N GLU A 161 3.90 -27.66 -3.84
CA GLU A 161 3.97 -26.24 -4.16
C GLU A 161 4.66 -25.48 -3.01
N THR A 162 5.72 -24.75 -3.34
CA THR A 162 6.53 -24.00 -2.36
C THR A 162 6.05 -22.56 -2.18
N GLY A 163 5.43 -21.99 -3.20
CA GLY A 163 4.84 -20.64 -3.16
C GLY A 163 3.39 -20.64 -2.71
N ASN A 164 2.73 -19.49 -2.86
CA ASN A 164 1.32 -19.29 -2.51
C ASN A 164 0.33 -19.59 -3.64
N LYS A 165 0.82 -20.13 -4.76
CA LYS A 165 0.01 -20.43 -5.95
C LYS A 165 -0.24 -21.93 -6.01
N GLN A 166 -1.51 -22.30 -6.03
CA GLN A 166 -1.95 -23.68 -6.24
C GLN A 166 -2.55 -23.80 -7.63
N TYR A 167 -1.95 -24.64 -8.49
CA TYR A 167 -2.50 -24.91 -9.82
C TYR A 167 -3.50 -26.06 -9.74
N THR A 168 -4.76 -25.78 -10.08
CA THR A 168 -5.79 -26.83 -10.22
C THR A 168 -5.80 -27.35 -11.66
N ARG A 169 -5.49 -26.49 -12.63
CA ARG A 169 -5.31 -26.79 -14.06
C ARG A 169 -4.25 -25.88 -14.66
N ARG A 170 -3.88 -26.10 -15.93
CA ARG A 170 -2.92 -25.27 -16.65
C ARG A 170 -3.34 -23.80 -16.74
N ASP A 171 -4.65 -23.56 -16.82
CA ASP A 171 -5.33 -22.28 -17.01
C ASP A 171 -6.05 -21.80 -15.74
N LYS A 172 -5.97 -22.55 -14.63
CA LYS A 172 -6.67 -22.20 -13.37
C LYS A 172 -5.73 -22.32 -12.17
N ARG A 173 -5.62 -21.24 -11.40
CA ARG A 173 -4.83 -21.21 -10.17
C ARG A 173 -5.56 -20.51 -9.03
N THR A 174 -5.24 -20.89 -7.82
CA THR A 174 -5.66 -20.19 -6.59
C THR A 174 -4.43 -19.57 -5.95
N ILE A 175 -4.52 -18.29 -5.59
CA ILE A 175 -3.48 -17.59 -4.83
C ILE A 175 -3.95 -17.41 -3.39
N TRP A 176 -3.08 -17.78 -2.45
CA TRP A 176 -3.40 -17.80 -1.03
C TRP A 176 -2.71 -16.66 -0.27
N TYR A 177 -3.50 -15.93 0.49
CA TYR A 177 -3.05 -14.83 1.34
C TYR A 177 -3.67 -14.95 2.73
N GLY A 178 -3.02 -14.37 3.73
CA GLY A 178 -3.66 -14.18 5.02
C GLY A 178 -2.75 -13.66 6.12
N VAL A 179 -3.36 -13.47 7.27
CA VAL A 179 -2.72 -13.01 8.50
C VAL A 179 -2.71 -14.17 9.48
N PRO A 180 -1.55 -14.57 10.04
CA PRO A 180 -1.49 -15.63 11.05
C PRO A 180 -2.42 -15.35 12.24
N ALA A 181 -2.88 -16.38 12.95
CA ALA A 181 -3.74 -16.19 14.13
C ALA A 181 -3.03 -15.43 15.27
N LYS A 182 -1.69 -15.45 15.32
CA LYS A 182 -0.88 -14.66 16.22
C LYS A 182 0.23 -13.99 15.43
N PHE A 183 0.39 -12.67 15.57
CA PHE A 183 1.37 -11.92 14.81
C PHE A 183 1.80 -10.67 15.59
N GLY A 184 3.10 -10.38 15.56
CA GLY A 184 3.61 -9.10 16.02
C GLY A 184 3.33 -8.02 14.97
N THR A 185 3.11 -6.79 15.41
CA THR A 185 2.91 -5.65 14.54
C THR A 185 3.29 -4.36 15.25
N THR A 186 3.60 -3.34 14.44
CA THR A 186 3.79 -1.97 14.91
C THR A 186 2.75 -1.09 14.24
N PHE A 187 2.04 -0.27 15.01
CA PHE A 187 0.93 0.52 14.48
C PHE A 187 0.76 1.85 15.21
N TYR A 188 0.05 2.74 14.55
CA TYR A 188 -0.18 4.12 14.98
C TYR A 188 -1.62 4.29 15.44
N VAL A 189 -1.80 4.78 16.67
CA VAL A 189 -3.12 5.04 17.24
C VAL A 189 -3.20 6.36 17.97
N ASP A 190 -4.43 6.83 18.09
CA ASP A 190 -4.82 7.96 18.89
C ASP A 190 -5.57 7.42 20.11
N LEU A 191 -4.98 7.58 21.29
CA LEU A 191 -5.50 7.09 22.58
C LEU A 191 -6.33 8.15 23.32
N THR A 192 -6.71 9.26 22.67
CA THR A 192 -7.56 10.31 23.29
C THR A 192 -8.96 9.80 23.63
N ASP A 193 -9.56 10.43 24.65
CA ASP A 193 -10.92 10.12 25.14
C ASP A 193 -11.11 8.64 25.52
N ASN A 194 -10.09 8.03 26.12
CA ASN A 194 -10.10 6.64 26.61
C ASN A 194 -10.48 5.62 25.52
N GLY A 195 -10.05 5.87 24.28
CA GLY A 195 -10.42 5.06 23.13
C GLY A 195 -9.24 4.73 22.25
N LEU A 196 -9.30 3.58 21.58
CA LEU A 196 -8.37 3.20 20.53
C LEU A 196 -8.91 3.69 19.18
N LYS A 197 -8.34 4.78 18.64
CA LYS A 197 -8.81 5.37 17.38
C LYS A 197 -7.72 5.33 16.30
N PRO A 198 -8.12 5.17 15.02
CA PRO A 198 -7.20 5.39 13.91
C PRO A 198 -6.74 6.85 13.90
N ILE A 199 -5.49 7.08 13.49
CA ILE A 199 -4.90 8.41 13.45
C ILE A 199 -5.50 9.27 12.33
N GLN A 200 -5.57 10.57 12.61
CA GLN A 200 -5.74 11.60 11.60
C GLN A 200 -4.39 12.26 11.35
N PHE A 201 -3.77 11.98 10.20
CA PHE A 201 -2.55 12.64 9.79
C PHE A 201 -2.81 14.12 9.41
N PRO A 202 -1.82 15.01 9.60
CA PRO A 202 -1.92 16.37 9.11
C PRO A 202 -2.28 16.41 7.62
N ASN A 203 -3.19 17.32 7.24
CA ASN A 203 -3.64 17.48 5.86
C ASN A 203 -4.29 16.23 5.23
N GLN A 204 -4.73 15.27 6.07
CA GLN A 204 -5.46 14.08 5.65
C GLN A 204 -6.72 13.89 6.49
N ASN A 205 -7.71 13.22 5.90
CA ASN A 205 -8.86 12.75 6.66
C ASN A 205 -8.43 11.61 7.59
N ARG A 206 -9.11 11.46 8.72
CA ARG A 206 -8.89 10.34 9.63
C ARG A 206 -9.10 9.03 8.88
N ASP A 207 -8.15 8.11 9.00
CA ASP A 207 -8.33 6.77 8.45
C ASP A 207 -9.54 6.09 9.12
N LYS A 208 -10.24 5.25 8.37
CA LYS A 208 -11.38 4.48 8.93
C LYS A 208 -10.91 3.31 9.80
N GLN A 209 -9.67 2.87 9.61
CA GLN A 209 -9.08 1.69 10.25
C GLN A 209 -7.62 1.96 10.60
N ILE A 210 -7.14 1.29 11.64
CA ILE A 210 -5.75 1.31 12.10
C ILE A 210 -4.89 0.53 11.12
N ARG A 211 -3.84 1.19 10.62
CA ARG A 211 -2.87 0.57 9.72
C ARG A 211 -1.85 -0.22 10.53
N LEU A 212 -1.76 -1.50 10.22
CA LEU A 212 -0.77 -2.41 10.77
C LEU A 212 0.49 -2.38 9.92
N HIS A 213 1.66 -2.37 10.55
CA HIS A 213 2.96 -2.45 9.89
C HIS A 213 3.70 -3.68 10.38
N LYS A 214 4.64 -4.15 9.57
CA LYS A 214 5.48 -5.31 9.89
C LYS A 214 6.09 -5.13 11.28
N ASN A 215 6.12 -6.20 12.08
CA ASN A 215 6.75 -6.15 13.40
C ASN A 215 8.20 -5.68 13.30
N GLN A 216 8.46 -4.50 13.85
CA GLN A 216 9.80 -3.95 13.90
C GLN A 216 9.95 -3.06 15.13
N PRO A 217 11.18 -2.91 15.67
CA PRO A 217 11.41 -2.04 16.80
C PRO A 217 10.91 -0.62 16.50
N ILE A 218 10.24 0.01 17.47
CA ILE A 218 9.68 1.38 17.33
C ILE A 218 10.71 2.37 16.79
N LYS A 219 11.98 2.24 17.17
CA LYS A 219 13.08 3.09 16.67
C LYS A 219 13.31 2.95 15.16
N VAL A 220 13.28 1.72 14.64
CA VAL A 220 13.47 1.45 13.20
C VAL A 220 12.26 1.95 12.43
N PHE A 221 11.06 1.65 12.93
CA PHE A 221 9.82 2.14 12.35
C PHE A 221 9.77 3.67 12.23
N LEU A 222 10.14 4.35 13.32
CA LEU A 222 10.25 5.79 13.35
C LEU A 222 11.29 6.29 12.34
N GLN A 223 12.45 5.64 12.26
CA GLN A 223 13.48 6.03 11.31
C GLN A 223 12.95 5.96 9.86
N ASP A 224 12.33 4.84 9.48
CA ASP A 224 11.77 4.64 8.14
C ASP A 224 10.70 5.70 7.80
N GLU A 225 9.83 6.03 8.76
CA GLU A 225 8.80 7.06 8.59
C GLU A 225 9.38 8.47 8.53
N LEU A 226 10.43 8.77 9.27
CA LEU A 226 11.11 10.07 9.20
C LEU A 226 11.90 10.23 7.90
N GLU A 227 12.53 9.16 7.41
CA GLU A 227 13.24 9.14 6.13
C GLU A 227 12.27 9.29 4.96
N SER A 228 11.14 8.56 4.96
CA SER A 228 10.12 8.67 3.91
C SER A 228 9.47 10.07 3.84
N ASN A 229 9.32 10.72 5.00
CA ASN A 229 8.81 12.07 5.13
C ASN A 229 9.91 13.13 5.14
N THR A 230 11.12 12.82 4.67
CA THR A 230 12.15 13.83 4.43
C THR A 230 11.92 14.51 3.06
N PRO A 231 11.81 15.84 3.00
CA PRO A 231 11.71 16.55 1.73
C PRO A 231 13.00 16.40 0.90
N HIS A 232 12.87 16.03 -0.38
CA HIS A 232 14.01 15.89 -1.29
C HIS A 232 13.98 17.02 -2.34
N PRO A 233 14.67 18.15 -2.10
CA PRO A 233 14.63 19.29 -3.01
C PRO A 233 15.17 18.96 -4.41
N VAL A 234 16.19 18.09 -4.49
CA VAL A 234 16.82 17.68 -5.76
C VAL A 234 15.83 16.97 -6.69
N ILE A 235 14.99 16.09 -6.16
CA ILE A 235 13.97 15.37 -6.96
C ILE A 235 12.99 16.36 -7.58
N TRP A 236 12.53 17.33 -6.79
CA TRP A 236 11.63 18.39 -7.27
C TRP A 236 12.28 19.27 -8.34
N THR A 237 13.57 19.59 -8.21
CA THR A 237 14.32 20.30 -9.24
C THR A 237 14.37 19.50 -10.55
N ILE A 238 14.64 18.19 -10.48
CA ILE A 238 14.68 17.32 -11.65
C ILE A 238 13.32 17.26 -12.34
N ILE A 239 12.23 17.02 -11.58
CA ILE A 239 10.86 17.00 -12.12
C ILE A 239 10.54 18.32 -12.84
N THR A 240 10.91 19.44 -12.23
CA THR A 240 10.69 20.77 -12.82
C THR A 240 11.43 20.92 -14.14
N ILE A 241 12.71 20.51 -14.20
CA ILE A 241 13.53 20.53 -15.43
C ILE A 241 12.94 19.64 -16.51
N VAL A 242 12.46 18.45 -16.18
CA VAL A 242 11.83 17.53 -17.14
C VAL A 242 10.55 18.14 -17.74
N ILE A 243 9.68 18.73 -16.92
CA ILE A 243 8.46 19.42 -17.38
C ILE A 243 8.84 20.57 -18.31
N MET A 244 9.83 21.34 -17.90
CA MET A 244 10.40 22.46 -18.65
C MET A 244 10.88 22.02 -20.05
N ILE A 245 11.68 20.97 -20.15
CA ILE A 245 12.15 20.41 -21.43
C ILE A 245 10.98 19.92 -22.28
N ALA A 246 10.04 19.17 -21.69
CA ALA A 246 8.88 18.63 -22.41
C ALA A 246 8.01 19.74 -23.03
N VAL A 247 7.73 20.81 -22.28
CA VAL A 247 6.99 21.98 -22.79
C VAL A 247 7.78 22.70 -23.89
N GLY A 248 9.11 22.80 -23.75
CA GLY A 248 9.98 23.37 -24.78
C GLY A 248 9.93 22.60 -26.10
N VAL A 249 10.03 21.27 -26.05
CA VAL A 249 9.98 20.39 -27.24
C VAL A 249 8.61 20.48 -27.92
N ILE A 250 7.52 20.41 -27.16
CA ILE A 250 6.15 20.53 -27.69
C ILE A 250 5.97 21.89 -28.37
N GLY A 251 6.41 22.98 -27.72
CA GLY A 251 6.33 24.32 -28.30
C GLY A 251 7.13 24.45 -29.61
N PHE A 252 8.28 23.78 -29.72
CA PHE A 252 9.07 23.76 -30.94
C PHE A 252 8.38 23.02 -32.08
N VAL A 253 7.80 21.84 -31.82
CA VAL A 253 7.07 21.04 -32.82
C VAL A 253 5.88 21.82 -33.39
N PHE A 254 5.05 22.43 -32.54
CA PHE A 254 3.92 23.24 -33.00
C PHE A 254 4.35 24.52 -33.73
N TYR A 255 5.49 25.10 -33.36
CA TYR A 255 6.03 26.25 -34.09
C TYR A 255 6.53 25.85 -35.48
N SER A 256 7.16 24.69 -35.63
CA SER A 256 7.63 24.18 -36.92
C SER A 256 6.54 23.71 -37.88
N GLU A 257 5.34 23.39 -37.39
CA GLU A 257 4.18 23.05 -38.25
C GLU A 257 3.38 24.28 -38.71
N ALA A 258 3.57 25.43 -38.05
CA ALA A 258 2.86 26.68 -38.34
C ALA A 258 3.58 27.61 -39.33
N TYR A 259 4.80 27.26 -39.76
CA TYR A 259 5.66 27.99 -40.70
C TYR A 259 6.18 27.05 -41.78
#